data_AF-A0A0Q6SKE7-F1
#
_entry.id   AF-A0A0Q6SKE7-F1
#
_cell.length_a   1.000
_cell.length_b   1.000
_cell.length_c   1.000
_cell.angle_alpha   90.00
_cell.angle_beta   90.00
_cell.angle_gamma   90.00
#
_symmetry.space_group_name_H-M   'P 1'
#
loop_
_entity.id
_entity.type
_entity.pdbx_description
1 polymer ?
#
loop_
_entity_poly.entity_id
_entity_poly.type
_entity_poly.pdbx_seq_one_letter_code
_entity_poly.pdbx_strand_id
1 'polypeptide(L)'
;MPNTPVPAAAGGMPKFYRSQIMRDAWALYRQDKAYIANNTYLAGAVASFSASLKEAWRRAKAAAAKRAVSAAVAARIDELKSQLVTLESKSFRYRIGFERGALVSQLMKLEREAA
;
A
#
# COMPACT_ATOMS: atom_id res chain seq x y z
N MET A 1 35.82 16.08 11.27
CA MET A 1 34.41 16.33 10.91
C MET A 1 33.52 15.56 11.88
N PRO A 2 32.57 16.19 12.56
CA PRO A 2 31.65 15.46 13.44
C PRO A 2 30.59 14.75 12.59
N ASN A 3 30.58 13.43 12.62
CA ASN A 3 29.52 12.60 12.06
C ASN A 3 28.31 12.70 12.97
N THR A 4 27.41 13.64 12.70
CA THR A 4 26.10 13.70 13.35
C THR A 4 25.29 12.47 12.94
N PRO A 5 24.87 11.61 13.88
CA PRO A 5 24.03 10.47 13.56
C PRO A 5 22.68 10.97 13.05
N VAL A 6 22.35 10.67 11.80
CA VAL A 6 21.03 10.96 11.22
C VAL A 6 19.98 10.16 12.01
N PRO A 7 18.98 10.79 12.62
CA PRO A 7 17.93 10.09 13.34
C PRO A 7 17.19 9.15 12.38
N ALA A 8 17.25 7.84 12.64
CA ALA A 8 16.61 6.80 11.82
C ALA A 8 15.07 6.77 11.93
N ALA A 9 14.49 7.76 12.61
CA ALA A 9 13.05 7.89 12.84
C ALA A 9 12.47 9.05 12.01
N ALA A 10 12.64 8.99 10.68
CA ALA A 10 11.70 9.68 9.82
C ALA A 10 10.37 8.91 9.91
N GLY A 11 9.41 9.43 10.68
CA GLY A 11 8.11 8.83 11.02
C GLY A 11 7.15 8.58 9.84
N GLY A 12 7.66 8.19 8.67
CA GLY A 12 6.88 7.91 7.48
C GLY A 12 7.46 6.79 6.58
N MET A 13 8.62 6.20 6.89
CA MET A 13 9.12 5.07 6.08
C MET A 13 8.47 3.74 6.49
N PRO A 14 7.90 2.97 5.54
CA PRO A 14 7.34 1.65 5.83
C PRO A 14 8.41 0.73 6.43
N LYS A 15 8.12 0.14 7.59
CA LYS A 15 9.02 -0.85 8.20
C LYS A 15 8.92 -2.17 7.44
N PHE A 16 10.00 -2.54 6.76
CA PHE A 16 10.10 -3.81 6.05
C PHE A 16 10.60 -4.92 6.98
N TYR A 17 9.82 -6.01 7.09
CA TYR A 17 10.24 -7.20 7.82
C TYR A 17 11.18 -8.04 6.95
N ARG A 18 12.50 -7.88 7.17
CA ARG A 18 13.54 -8.56 6.40
C ARG A 18 13.39 -10.08 6.41
N SER A 19 12.97 -10.67 7.54
CA SER A 19 12.72 -12.10 7.68
C SER A 19 11.57 -12.58 6.79
N GLN A 20 10.50 -11.79 6.65
CA GLN A 20 9.40 -12.09 5.74
C GLN A 20 9.85 -12.02 4.28
N ILE A 21 10.56 -10.95 3.90
CA ILE A 21 11.08 -10.78 2.53
C ILE A 21 12.01 -11.93 2.15
N MET A 22 12.88 -12.36 3.06
CA MET A 22 13.75 -13.52 2.84
C MET A 22 12.97 -14.83 2.72
N ARG A 23 11.92 -15.03 3.52
CA ARG A 23 11.04 -16.19 3.41
C ARG A 23 10.34 -16.24 2.04
N ASP A 24 9.83 -15.10 1.58
CA ASP A 24 9.17 -14.96 0.28
C ASP A 24 10.15 -15.20 -0.87
N ALA A 25 11.37 -14.64 -0.77
CA ALA A 25 12.44 -14.88 -1.75
C ALA A 25 12.81 -16.37 -1.85
N TRP A 26 12.90 -17.07 -0.72
CA TRP A 26 13.15 -18.51 -0.67
C TRP A 26 12.01 -19.35 -1.27
N ALA A 27 10.75 -18.93 -1.07
CA ALA A 27 9.61 -19.58 -1.68
C ALA A 27 9.65 -19.44 -3.21
N LEU A 28 9.86 -18.21 -3.71
CA LEU A 28 10.01 -17.93 -5.14
C LEU A 28 11.15 -18.70 -5.77
N TYR A 29 12.32 -18.71 -5.14
CA TYR A 29 13.48 -19.44 -5.64
C TYR A 29 13.21 -20.94 -5.79
N ARG A 30 12.56 -21.57 -4.79
CA ARG A 30 12.20 -22.99 -4.87
C ARG A 30 11.18 -23.27 -5.98
N GLN A 31 10.23 -22.35 -6.17
CA GLN A 31 9.24 -22.44 -7.23
C GLN A 31 9.90 -22.33 -8.62
N ASP A 32 10.78 -21.36 -8.81
CA ASP A 32 11.55 -21.17 -10.05
C ASP A 32 12.43 -22.39 -10.34
N LYS A 33 13.10 -22.92 -9.30
CA LYS A 33 13.94 -24.12 -9.42
C LYS A 33 13.11 -25.34 -9.84
N ALA A 34 11.93 -25.54 -9.24
CA ALA A 34 11.03 -26.63 -9.61
C ALA A 34 10.47 -26.45 -11.03
N TYR A 35 10.13 -25.22 -11.42
CA TYR A 35 9.64 -24.90 -12.76
C TYR A 35 10.68 -25.21 -13.84
N ILE A 36 11.94 -24.80 -13.63
CA ILE A 36 13.05 -25.12 -14.55
C ILE A 36 13.29 -26.63 -14.62
N ALA A 37 13.31 -27.32 -13.47
CA ALA A 37 13.55 -28.76 -13.44
C ALA A 37 12.49 -29.57 -14.22
N ASN A 38 11.24 -29.10 -14.21
CA ASN A 38 10.12 -29.77 -14.87
C ASN A 38 9.96 -29.38 -16.35
N ASN A 39 10.72 -28.40 -16.85
CA ASN A 39 10.50 -27.83 -18.18
C ASN A 39 11.71 -28.07 -19.08
N THR A 40 11.55 -29.01 -20.03
CA THR A 40 12.61 -29.44 -20.95
C THR A 40 13.13 -28.32 -21.85
N TYR A 41 12.31 -27.31 -22.14
CA TYR A 41 12.71 -26.12 -22.92
C TYR A 41 13.68 -25.19 -22.17
N LEU A 42 13.80 -25.35 -20.85
CA LEU A 42 14.71 -24.58 -20.00
C LEU A 42 15.92 -25.41 -19.55
N ALA A 43 16.22 -26.50 -20.25
CA ALA A 43 17.39 -27.34 -19.98
C ALA A 43 18.68 -26.48 -19.99
N GLY A 44 19.42 -26.50 -18.88
CA GLY A 44 20.64 -25.71 -18.68
C GLY A 44 20.43 -24.34 -18.04
N ALA A 45 19.19 -23.87 -17.86
CA ALA A 45 18.91 -22.68 -17.09
C ALA A 45 19.16 -22.91 -15.59
N VAL A 46 19.67 -21.91 -14.89
CA VAL A 46 19.90 -21.96 -13.44
C VAL A 46 19.04 -20.90 -12.77
N ALA A 47 18.21 -21.32 -11.82
CA ALA A 47 17.48 -20.39 -10.97
C ALA A 47 18.48 -19.52 -10.19
N SER A 48 18.31 -18.19 -10.25
CA SER A 48 19.16 -17.25 -9.53
C SER A 48 18.42 -16.71 -8.30
N PHE A 49 18.94 -16.99 -7.11
CA PHE A 49 18.36 -16.47 -5.87
C PHE A 49 18.31 -14.94 -5.84
N SER A 50 19.30 -14.27 -6.44
CA SER A 50 19.34 -12.81 -6.54
C SER A 50 18.13 -12.23 -7.29
N ALA A 51 17.62 -12.93 -8.31
CA ALA A 51 16.43 -12.52 -9.06
C ALA A 51 15.18 -12.65 -8.18
N SER A 52 15.03 -13.78 -7.48
CA SER A 52 13.93 -14.02 -6.54
C SER A 52 13.92 -13.02 -5.38
N LEU A 53 15.10 -12.62 -4.89
CA LEU A 53 15.23 -11.60 -3.85
C LEU A 53 14.83 -10.20 -4.35
N LYS A 54 15.25 -9.81 -5.55
CA LYS A 54 14.82 -8.55 -6.18
C LYS A 54 13.30 -8.52 -6.35
N GLU A 55 12.72 -9.63 -6.77
CA GLU A 55 11.28 -9.77 -6.95
C GLU A 55 10.51 -9.66 -5.63
N ALA A 56 10.97 -10.35 -4.58
CA ALA A 56 10.38 -10.25 -3.24
C ALA A 56 10.42 -8.81 -2.71
N TRP A 57 11.54 -8.10 -2.91
CA TRP A 57 11.65 -6.69 -2.56
C TRP A 57 10.68 -5.79 -3.33
N ARG A 58 10.53 -6.03 -4.64
CA ARG A 58 9.58 -5.29 -5.47
C ARG A 58 8.15 -5.45 -4.96
N ARG A 59 7.74 -6.69 -4.65
CA ARG A 59 6.41 -7.01 -4.10
C ARG A 59 6.20 -6.37 -2.72
N ALA A 60 7.20 -6.45 -1.84
CA ALA A 60 7.12 -5.83 -0.52
C ALA A 60 6.93 -4.31 -0.61
N LYS A 61 7.65 -3.64 -1.51
CA LYS A 61 7.50 -2.19 -1.75
C LYS A 61 6.11 -1.85 -2.32
N ALA A 62 5.63 -2.62 -3.29
CA ALA A 62 4.30 -2.42 -3.86
C ALA A 62 3.19 -2.60 -2.81
N ALA A 63 3.30 -3.62 -1.95
CA ALA A 63 2.36 -3.84 -0.85
C ALA A 63 2.39 -2.70 0.17
N ALA A 64 3.58 -2.18 0.51
CA ALA A 64 3.70 -1.03 1.39
C ALA A 64 3.07 0.24 0.78
N ALA A 65 3.28 0.49 -0.51
CA ALA A 65 2.65 1.59 -1.21
C ALA A 65 1.11 1.45 -1.23
N LYS A 66 0.60 0.25 -1.52
CA LYS A 66 -0.85 -0.02 -1.50
C LYS A 66 -1.45 0.23 -0.12
N ARG A 67 -0.77 -0.16 0.96
CA ARG A 67 -1.21 0.11 2.35
C ARG A 67 -1.24 1.59 2.67
N ALA A 68 -0.25 2.36 2.20
CA ALA A 68 -0.24 3.80 2.39
C ALA A 68 -1.41 4.47 1.65
N VAL A 69 -1.68 4.04 0.41
CA VAL A 69 -2.85 4.51 -0.35
C VAL A 69 -4.15 4.15 0.35
N SER A 70 -4.32 2.92 0.82
CA SER A 70 -5.54 2.52 1.55
C SER A 70 -5.72 3.32 2.84
N ALA A 71 -4.65 3.61 3.56
CA ALA A 71 -4.71 4.44 4.77
C ALA A 71 -5.09 5.89 4.45
N ALA A 72 -4.56 6.46 3.35
CA ALA A 72 -4.92 7.79 2.88
C ALA A 72 -6.39 7.86 2.44
N VAL A 73 -6.88 6.83 1.74
CA VAL A 73 -8.30 6.73 1.35
C VAL A 73 -9.20 6.64 2.58
N ALA A 74 -8.84 5.82 3.58
CA ALA A 74 -9.59 5.72 4.82
C ALA A 74 -9.63 7.07 5.58
N ALA A 75 -8.48 7.73 5.72
CA ALA A 75 -8.40 9.06 6.34
C ALA A 75 -9.26 10.10 5.60
N ARG A 76 -9.31 10.03 4.26
CA ARG A 76 -10.16 10.91 3.46
C ARG A 76 -11.65 10.63 3.64
N ILE A 77 -12.04 9.37 3.78
CA ILE A 77 -13.42 9.00 4.10
C ILE A 77 -13.83 9.57 5.46
N ASP A 78 -12.98 9.43 6.48
CA ASP A 78 -13.24 9.98 7.82
C ASP A 78 -13.33 11.51 7.81
N GLU A 79 -12.46 12.18 7.06
CA GLU A 79 -12.52 13.63 6.87
C GLU A 79 -13.85 14.06 6.24
N LEU A 80 -14.29 13.41 5.15
CA LEU A 80 -15.57 13.72 4.50
C LEU A 80 -16.77 13.49 5.43
N LYS A 81 -16.73 12.44 6.26
CA LYS A 81 -17.74 12.19 7.31
C LYS A 81 -17.77 13.32 8.33
N SER A 82 -16.61 13.78 8.79
CA SER A 82 -16.52 14.91 9.74
C SER A 82 -17.05 16.22 9.14
N GLN A 83 -16.81 16.45 7.85
CA GLN A 83 -17.31 17.63 7.14
C GLN A 83 -18.83 17.59 7.03
N LEU A 84 -19.43 16.42 6.77
CA LEU A 84 -20.88 16.25 6.76
C LEU A 84 -21.51 16.56 8.12
N VAL A 85 -20.94 16.04 9.22
CA VAL A 85 -21.42 16.34 10.59
C VAL A 85 -21.38 17.85 10.86
N THR A 86 -20.29 18.51 10.49
CA THR A 86 -20.14 19.97 10.64
C THR A 86 -21.19 20.72 9.83
N LEU A 87 -21.46 20.26 8.61
CA LEU A 87 -22.41 20.87 7.70
C LEU A 87 -23.86 20.69 8.18
N GLU A 88 -24.16 19.55 8.81
CA GLU A 88 -25.46 19.27 9.44
C GLU A 88 -25.69 20.08 10.72
N SER A 89 -24.62 20.50 11.41
CA SER A 89 -24.71 21.39 12.57
C SER A 89 -24.97 22.87 12.22
N LYS A 90 -24.91 23.24 10.93
CA LYS A 90 -25.20 24.62 10.48
C LYS A 90 -26.67 24.95 10.67
N SER A 91 -26.96 26.19 11.09
CA SER A 91 -28.34 26.65 11.27
C SER A 91 -29.14 26.58 9.96
N PHE A 92 -30.44 26.35 10.06
CA PHE A 92 -31.40 26.27 8.94
C PHE A 92 -31.41 27.48 7.99
N ARG A 93 -30.82 28.61 8.42
CA ARG A 93 -30.66 29.82 7.58
C ARG A 93 -29.65 29.64 6.45
N TYR A 94 -28.80 28.62 6.50
CA TYR A 94 -27.85 28.31 5.44
C TYR A 94 -28.42 27.29 4.46
N ARG A 95 -28.38 27.59 3.17
CA ARG A 95 -28.80 26.66 2.11
C ARG A 95 -27.67 25.67 1.82
N ILE A 96 -27.66 24.57 2.58
CA ILE A 96 -26.56 23.59 2.59
C ILE A 96 -26.76 22.37 1.66
N GLY A 97 -27.91 22.25 1.01
CA GLY A 97 -28.30 21.03 0.27
C GLY A 97 -27.35 20.65 -0.88
N PHE A 98 -26.84 21.64 -1.62
CA PHE A 98 -25.89 21.40 -2.72
C PHE A 98 -24.54 20.89 -2.20
N GLU A 99 -23.97 21.57 -1.19
CA GLU A 99 -22.71 21.19 -0.54
C GLU A 99 -22.81 19.77 0.06
N ARG A 100 -23.93 19.47 0.74
CA ARG A 100 -24.21 18.15 1.30
C ARG A 100 -24.25 17.08 0.20
N GLY A 101 -24.98 17.33 -0.89
CA GLY A 101 -25.09 16.39 -2.01
C GLY A 101 -23.75 16.09 -2.68
N ALA A 102 -22.90 17.11 -2.84
CA ALA A 102 -21.55 16.96 -3.39
C ALA A 102 -20.66 16.09 -2.48
N LEU A 103 -20.66 16.33 -1.17
CA LEU A 103 -19.88 15.55 -0.20
C LEU A 103 -20.34 14.09 -0.11
N VAL A 104 -21.66 13.85 -0.07
CA VAL A 104 -22.21 12.47 -0.06
C VAL A 104 -21.83 11.72 -1.34
N SER A 105 -21.87 12.38 -2.50
CA SER A 105 -21.49 11.75 -3.77
C SER A 105 -20.01 11.37 -3.81
N GLN A 106 -19.14 12.24 -3.29
CA GLN A 106 -17.70 11.96 -3.18
C GLN A 106 -17.41 10.81 -2.21
N LEU A 107 -18.10 10.78 -1.07
CA LEU A 107 -17.97 9.72 -0.08
C LEU A 107 -18.43 8.36 -0.65
N MET A 108 -19.59 8.32 -1.31
CA MET A 108 -20.10 7.12 -1.98
C MET A 108 -19.14 6.59 -3.06
N LYS A 109 -18.46 7.48 -3.79
CA LYS A 109 -17.47 7.09 -4.79
C LYS A 109 -16.25 6.44 -4.13
N LEU A 110 -15.69 7.07 -3.09
CA LEU A 110 -14.51 6.55 -2.39
C LEU A 110 -14.80 5.26 -1.62
N GLU A 111 -15.99 5.11 -1.03
CA GLU A 111 -16.39 3.86 -0.35
C GLU A 111 -16.54 2.69 -1.34
N ARG A 112 -17.00 2.95 -2.58
CA ARG A 112 -17.04 1.92 -3.64
C ARG A 112 -15.66 1.55 -4.18
N GLU A 113 -14.74 2.49 -4.26
CA GLU A 113 -13.36 2.25 -4.72
C GLU A 113 -12.51 1.55 -3.65
N ALA A 114 -12.92 1.63 -2.38
CA ALA A 114 -12.24 0.99 -1.24
C ALA A 114 -12.76 -0.43 -0.91
N ALA A 115 -13.93 -0.81 -1.41
CA ALA A 115 -14.55 -2.14 -1.24
C ALA A 115 -14.00 -3.18 -2.23
#